data_AF-A0A847GZ51-F1
#
_entry.id   AF-A0A847GZ51-F1
#
_cell.length_a   1.000
_cell.length_b   1.000
_cell.length_c   1.000
_cell.angle_alpha   90.00
_cell.angle_beta   90.00
_cell.angle_gamma   90.00
#
_symmetry.space_group_name_H-M   'P 1'
#
loop_
_entity.id
_entity.type
_entity.pdbx_description
1 polymer ?
#
loop_
_entity_poly.entity_id
_entity_poly.type
_entity_poly.pdbx_seq_one_letter_code
_entity_poly.pdbx_strand_id
1 'polypeptide(L)' 'MNSNQVKNQAAFQRAKLELSNRYPPGRFVAFDDGQIVADAATFDELTDALAAIDKDRPDVFVVQAGANYPEEVSILL' A
#
# COMPACT_ATOMS: atom_id res chain seq x y z
N MET A 1 18.64 -2.61 0.42
CA MET A 1 17.17 -2.77 0.57
C MET A 1 16.82 -2.60 2.03
N ASN A 2 15.90 -1.70 2.34
CA ASN A 2 15.50 -1.42 3.73
C ASN A 2 14.63 -2.59 4.25
N SER A 3 14.88 -3.12 5.45
CA SER A 3 14.20 -4.34 5.93
C SER A 3 12.67 -4.20 6.01
N ASN A 4 12.15 -2.98 6.20
CA ASN A 4 10.72 -2.72 6.24
C ASN A 4 10.06 -2.89 4.86
N GLN A 5 10.77 -2.49 3.80
CA GLN A 5 10.29 -2.61 2.41
C GLN A 5 10.05 -4.07 2.02
N VAL A 6 10.99 -4.96 2.37
CA VAL A 6 10.89 -6.40 2.11
C VAL A 6 9.71 -7.02 2.87
N LYS A 7 9.51 -6.63 4.14
CA LYS A 7 8.37 -7.10 4.96
C LYS A 7 7.03 -6.66 4.37
N ASN A 8 6.89 -5.39 4.00
CA ASN A 8 5.67 -4.84 3.44
C ASN A 8 5.32 -5.50 2.10
N GLN A 9 6.32 -5.73 1.25
CA GLN A 9 6.11 -6.42 -0.03
C GLN A 9 5.68 -7.88 0.17
N ALA A 10 6.30 -8.60 1.12
CA ALA A 10 5.90 -9.96 1.46
C ALA A 10 4.48 -10.02 2.05
N ALA A 11 4.12 -9.05 2.89
CA ALA A 11 2.77 -8.92 3.45
C ALA A 11 1.74 -8.66 2.34
N PHE A 12 2.06 -7.77 1.40
CA PHE A 12 1.21 -7.53 0.23
C PHE A 12 1.01 -8.78 -0.61
N GLN A 13 2.07 -9.54 -0.94
CA GLN A 13 1.94 -10.76 -1.74
C GLN A 13 1.00 -11.79 -1.08
N ARG A 14 1.03 -11.89 0.26
CA ARG A 14 0.10 -12.74 1.02
C ARG A 14 -1.32 -12.17 1.04
N ALA A 15 -1.44 -10.85 1.19
CA ALA A 15 -2.72 -10.16 1.31
C ALA A 15 -3.41 -9.90 -0.04
N LYS A 16 -2.71 -10.04 -1.18
CA LYS A 16 -3.19 -9.65 -2.51
C LYS A 16 -4.57 -10.21 -2.87
N LEU A 17 -4.80 -11.49 -2.56
CA LEU A 17 -6.09 -12.14 -2.79
C LEU A 17 -7.16 -11.63 -1.83
N GLU A 18 -6.81 -11.41 -0.56
CA GLU A 18 -7.72 -10.89 0.45
C GLU A 18 -8.11 -9.44 0.16
N LEU A 19 -7.15 -8.58 -0.21
CA LEU A 19 -7.38 -7.18 -0.55
C LEU A 19 -8.41 -7.03 -1.68
N SER A 20 -8.33 -7.90 -2.69
CA SER A 20 -9.24 -7.90 -3.83
C SER A 20 -10.67 -8.32 -3.46
N ASN A 21 -10.84 -9.08 -2.38
CA ASN A 21 -12.15 -9.47 -1.86
C ASN A 21 -12.70 -8.47 -0.81
N ARG A 22 -11.79 -7.84 -0.05
CA ARG A 22 -12.12 -6.99 1.10
C ARG A 22 -12.37 -5.54 0.72
N TYR A 23 -11.69 -5.06 -0.31
CA TYR A 23 -11.78 -3.67 -0.74
C TYR A 23 -12.35 -3.56 -2.15
N PRO A 24 -13.16 -2.52 -2.43
CA PRO A 24 -13.60 -2.27 -3.78
C PRO A 24 -12.37 -2.01 -4.68
N PRO A 25 -12.41 -2.42 -5.96
CA PRO A 25 -11.36 -2.10 -6.91
C PRO A 25 -11.07 -0.61 -6.93
N GLY A 26 -9.79 -0.25 -6.96
CA GLY A 26 -9.34 1.14 -6.98
C GLY A 26 -9.09 1.78 -5.61
N ARG A 27 -9.48 1.14 -4.50
CA ARG A 27 -9.16 1.58 -3.13
C ARG A 27 -7.66 1.56 -2.89
N PHE A 28 -7.11 2.60 -2.29
CA PHE A 28 -5.72 2.63 -1.84
C PHE A 28 -5.60 2.05 -0.44
N VAL A 29 -4.59 1.21 -0.20
CA VAL A 29 -4.34 0.54 1.07
C VAL A 29 -2.86 0.72 1.43
N ALA A 30 -2.60 1.23 2.63
CA ALA A 30 -1.25 1.46 3.15
C ALA A 30 -0.83 0.35 4.11
N PHE A 31 0.39 -0.13 3.94
CA PHE A 31 1.06 -1.10 4.79
C PHE A 31 2.21 -0.46 5.55
N ASP A 32 2.35 -0.80 6.82
CA ASP A 32 3.54 -0.51 7.62
C ASP A 32 3.87 -1.71 8.52
N ASP A 33 5.15 -2.08 8.60
CA ASP A 33 5.68 -3.30 9.23
C ASP A 33 4.85 -4.57 8.94
N GLY A 34 4.36 -4.68 7.71
CA GLY A 34 3.57 -5.80 7.21
C GLY A 34 2.09 -5.79 7.62
N GLN A 35 1.58 -4.72 8.21
CA GLN A 35 0.18 -4.57 8.62
C GLN A 35 -0.52 -3.46 7.84
N ILE A 36 -1.81 -3.63 7.58
CA ILE A 36 -2.64 -2.56 7.00
C ILE A 36 -2.88 -1.51 8.08
N VAL A 37 -2.45 -0.28 7.84
CA VAL A 37 -2.59 0.83 8.79
C VAL A 37 -3.64 1.86 8.38
N ALA A 38 -3.94 1.96 7.08
CA ALA A 38 -4.97 2.87 6.55
C ALA A 38 -5.46 2.42 5.17
N ASP A 39 -6.67 2.84 4.81
CA ASP A 39 -7.21 2.71 3.46
C ASP A 39 -8.11 3.89 3.09
N ALA A 40 -8.12 4.27 1.81
CA ALA A 40 -8.86 5.43 1.32
C ALA A 40 -9.24 5.32 -0.16
N ALA A 41 -10.17 6.16 -0.62
CA ALA A 41 -10.58 6.18 -2.03
C ALA A 41 -9.59 6.97 -2.90
N THR A 42 -8.89 7.94 -2.32
CA THR A 42 -7.90 8.77 -3.01
C THR A 42 -6.56 8.80 -2.26
N PHE A 43 -5.50 9.23 -2.95
CA PHE A 43 -4.18 9.37 -2.33
C PHE A 43 -4.13 10.52 -1.31
N ASP A 44 -4.90 11.59 -1.55
CA ASP A 44 -5.01 12.72 -0.63
C ASP A 44 -5.71 12.29 0.67
N GLU A 45 -6.84 11.59 0.57
CA GLU A 45 -7.51 11.03 1.75
C GLU A 45 -6.62 10.03 2.52
N LEU A 46 -5.85 9.19 1.79
CA LEU A 46 -4.91 8.26 2.43
C LEU A 46 -3.83 9.02 3.19
N THR A 47 -3.38 10.14 2.66
CA THR A 47 -2.38 10.99 3.29
C THR A 47 -2.90 11.55 4.59
N ASP A 48 -4.09 12.14 4.55
CA ASP A 48 -4.68 12.74 5.74
C ASP A 48 -4.89 11.68 6.83
N ALA A 49 -5.30 10.47 6.44
CA ALA A 49 -5.41 9.34 7.34
C ALA A 49 -4.07 8.92 7.96
N LEU A 50 -2.99 8.88 7.17
CA LEU A 50 -1.65 8.54 7.64
C LEU A 50 -1.06 9.64 8.56
N ALA A 51 -1.26 10.90 8.20
CA ALA A 51 -0.87 12.04 9.03
C ALA A 51 -1.59 12.04 10.39
N ALA A 52 -2.87 11.64 10.41
CA ALA A 52 -3.64 11.54 11.65
C ALA A 52 -3.11 10.48 12.64
N ILE A 53 -2.31 9.52 12.17
CA ILE A 53 -1.69 8.46 12.99
C ILE A 53 -0.17 8.62 13.13
N ASP A 54 0.36 9.80 12.83
CA ASP A 54 1.80 10.13 12.89
C ASP A 54 2.68 9.17 12.07
N LYS A 55 2.14 8.67 10.95
CA LYS A 55 2.85 7.84 9.98
C LYS A 55 3.22 8.68 8.78
N ASP A 56 4.51 8.95 8.65
CA ASP A 56 5.04 9.71 7.52
C ASP A 56 5.09 8.82 6.26
N ARG A 57 4.77 9.41 5.08
CA ARG A 57 4.67 8.66 3.81
C ARG A 57 5.92 7.89 3.35
N PRO A 58 7.19 8.29 3.62
CA PRO A 58 8.35 7.58 3.07
C PRO A 58 8.54 6.16 3.61
N ASP A 59 7.93 5.81 4.75
CA ASP A 59 8.09 4.49 5.38
C ASP A 59 6.92 3.52 5.11
N VAL A 60 5.83 3.99 4.49
CA VAL A 60 4.64 3.18 4.22
C VAL A 60 4.60 2.66 2.78
N PHE A 61 4.15 1.42 2.61
CA PHE A 61 3.98 0.79 1.31
C PHE A 61 2.52 0.85 0.88
N VAL A 62 2.23 1.59 -0.19
CA VAL A 62 0.87 1.81 -0.68
C VAL A 62 0.58 0.94 -1.89
N VAL A 63 -0.58 0.30 -1.90
CA VAL A 63 -1.09 -0.48 -3.04
C VAL A 63 -2.51 -0.07 -3.40
N GLN A 64 -2.91 -0.35 -4.64
CA GLN A 64 -4.28 -0.17 -5.10
C GLN A 64 -4.98 -1.52 -5.24
N ALA A 65 -6.11 -1.71 -4.56
CA ALA A 65 -6.88 -2.94 -4.61
C ALA A 65 -7.37 -3.24 -6.03
N GLY A 66 -7.21 -4.50 -6.47
CA GLY A 66 -7.56 -4.93 -7.82
C GLY A 66 -6.61 -4.47 -8.93
N ALA A 67 -5.62 -3.62 -8.64
CA ALA A 67 -4.59 -3.25 -9.60
C ALA A 67 -3.46 -4.30 -9.60
N ASN A 68 -3.20 -4.90 -10.76
CA ASN A 68 -1.98 -5.67 -11.01
C ASN A 68 -0.98 -4.77 -11.71
N TYR A 69 -0.25 -3.96 -10.95
CA TYR A 69 0.92 -3.30 -11.49
C TYR A 69 2.03 -4.35 -11.70
N PRO A 70 2.74 -4.31 -12.83
CA PRO A 70 3.96 -5.10 -12.97
C PRO A 70 4.92 -4.73 -11.83
N GLU A 71 5.61 -5.73 -11.28
CA GLU A 71 6.44 -5.59 -10.08
C GLU A 71 7.60 -4.60 -10.27
N GLU A 72 7.95 -4.32 -11.54
CA GLU A 72 8.84 -3.25 -11.96
C GLU A 72 8.16 -2.41 -13.05
N VAL A 73 8.12 -1.10 -12.84
CA VAL A 73 7.85 -0.11 -13.89
C VAL A 73 9.17 0.62 -14.15
N SER A 74 9.87 0.23 -15.20
CA SER A 74 11.00 1.01 -15.71
C SER A 74 10.46 2.25 -16.41
N ILE A 75 10.43 3.39 -15.71
CA ILE A 75 10.24 4.70 -16.33
C ILE A 75 11.57 5.08 -16.99
N LEU A 76 11.71 4.76 -18.27
CA LEU A 76 12.76 5.34 -19.10
C LEU A 76 12.36 6.78 -19.41
N LEU A 77 13.08 7.74 -18.82
CA LEU A 77 13.08 9.15 -19.20
C LEU A 77 13.88 9.37 -20.49
#